data_AF-A0A9P7RV01-F1
#
_entry.id   AF-A0A9P7RV01-F1
#
_cell.length_a   1.000
_cell.length_b   1.000
_cell.length_c   1.000
_cell.angle_alpha   90.00
_cell.angle_beta   90.00
_cell.angle_gamma   90.00
#
_symmetry.space_group_name_H-M   'P 1'
#
loop_
_entity.id
_entity.type
_entity.pdbx_description
1 polymer ?
#
loop_
_entity_poly.entity_id
_entity_poly.type
_entity_poly.pdbx_seq_one_letter_code
_entity_poly.pdbx_strand_id
1 'polypeptide(L)'
;MSPAFRKPIAYTILTVFILFFVVSGFNSHIPTTLSNFKASGLPDFSKYVDLVNLSREEFPIEDEGKRVILVGDIHGRYDDLQRLLQKVSYNPASDVILSVGDTVAKGSHNGSMQVLRFLTSNNITAVRGNHDQKVIEWRTWQQWIHSMDGGERWLQSTKAKWLAHKGREDRDIHEWISQQAKYDKSNRKWWEKIPKGWKLFGDHYEIASEMSDEEYRYMVSRPLRIHIPSAHTFVVHAGILSSNPKRDPWDKRQPLATLPTLPKISDFENEASFDQTSVIRRLQELAILQKVPQNLDPWVTLNMRGVKKGGDITRGQGGTPWAELYSEDMNRCRGFSSETSAQKKTSFPCRPASVIYGHAAARGLDIKRWTLGIDSGCVYKRRLTALVLGGKYASNSFDDDEDSEDEDEEGVFDVEGNRVKSTVKFGDDGKGKLFSVSCH
;
A
#
# COMPACT_ATOMS: atom_id res chain seq x y z
N MET A 1 21.77 -75.36 -27.85
CA MET A 1 20.32 -75.37 -27.60
C MET A 1 19.93 -74.05 -26.96
N SER A 2 19.27 -73.16 -27.69
CA SER A 2 18.33 -72.17 -27.11
C SER A 2 17.01 -72.91 -26.82
N PRO A 3 16.02 -72.43 -26.01
CA PRO A 3 15.83 -71.09 -25.43
C PRO A 3 15.33 -71.05 -23.96
N ALA A 4 15.23 -69.83 -23.39
CA ALA A 4 13.98 -69.25 -22.85
C ALA A 4 14.15 -68.38 -21.58
N PHE A 5 13.94 -67.07 -21.80
CA PHE A 5 13.23 -66.10 -20.94
C PHE A 5 13.73 -65.79 -19.51
N ARG A 6 14.29 -64.58 -19.34
CA ARG A 6 13.63 -63.44 -18.64
C ARG A 6 14.39 -62.13 -18.91
N LYS A 7 13.62 -61.06 -19.11
CA LYS A 7 13.97 -59.75 -19.69
C LYS A 7 14.78 -58.84 -18.73
N PRO A 8 15.62 -57.92 -19.23
CA PRO A 8 15.94 -56.69 -18.51
C PRO A 8 14.87 -55.61 -18.78
N ILE A 9 14.12 -55.21 -17.75
CA ILE A 9 13.32 -53.97 -17.77
C ILE A 9 14.07 -52.96 -16.92
N ALA A 10 15.01 -52.28 -17.55
CA ALA A 10 15.56 -51.01 -17.12
C ALA A 10 15.93 -50.31 -18.43
N TYR A 11 15.63 -49.01 -18.56
CA TYR A 11 15.84 -48.18 -19.76
C TYR A 11 14.70 -48.03 -20.79
N THR A 12 13.43 -48.09 -20.37
CA THR A 12 12.32 -47.56 -21.22
C THR A 12 11.32 -46.66 -20.49
N ILE A 13 11.56 -46.32 -19.22
CA ILE A 13 10.72 -45.37 -18.46
C ILE A 13 11.36 -43.98 -18.37
N LEU A 14 12.67 -43.86 -18.61
CA LEU A 14 13.38 -42.58 -18.48
C LEU A 14 13.34 -41.71 -19.76
N THR A 15 13.04 -42.29 -20.92
CA THR A 15 13.00 -41.57 -22.21
C THR A 15 11.61 -41.10 -22.63
N VAL A 16 10.52 -41.60 -22.00
CA VAL A 16 9.15 -41.09 -22.24
C VAL A 16 8.79 -39.95 -21.28
N PHE A 17 9.45 -39.86 -20.12
CA PHE A 17 9.20 -38.77 -19.15
C PHE A 17 9.84 -37.42 -19.53
N ILE A 18 10.85 -37.42 -20.40
CA ILE A 18 11.56 -36.19 -20.80
C ILE A 18 10.95 -35.56 -22.08
N LEU A 19 10.17 -36.32 -22.85
CA LEU A 19 9.52 -35.81 -24.08
C LEU A 19 8.08 -35.31 -23.89
N PHE A 20 7.44 -35.56 -22.73
CA PHE A 20 6.09 -35.04 -22.46
C PHE A 20 6.08 -33.60 -21.93
N PHE A 21 7.22 -33.06 -21.49
CA PHE A 21 7.33 -31.69 -20.97
C PHE A 21 7.72 -30.63 -22.01
N VAL A 22 7.96 -31.02 -23.27
CA VAL A 22 8.43 -30.09 -24.31
C VAL A 22 7.32 -29.67 -25.30
N VAL A 23 6.11 -30.22 -25.22
CA VAL A 23 5.03 -29.92 -26.20
C VAL A 23 3.69 -29.51 -25.56
N SER A 24 3.70 -28.98 -24.33
CA SER A 24 2.49 -28.33 -23.78
C SER A 24 2.87 -27.11 -22.99
N GLY A 25 2.67 -25.94 -23.60
CA GLY A 25 2.88 -24.64 -23.00
C GLY A 25 1.93 -24.34 -21.84
N PHE A 26 2.28 -23.27 -21.12
CA PHE A 26 1.49 -22.62 -20.09
C PHE A 26 1.07 -23.49 -18.89
N ASN A 27 1.90 -23.44 -17.84
CA ASN A 27 1.35 -23.12 -16.52
C ASN A 27 2.43 -22.51 -15.64
N SER A 28 2.15 -21.29 -15.17
CA SER A 28 2.94 -20.57 -14.19
C SER A 28 3.11 -21.43 -12.93
N HIS A 29 4.35 -21.53 -12.48
CA HIS A 29 4.70 -22.15 -11.21
C HIS A 29 3.87 -21.54 -10.08
N ILE A 30 2.97 -22.35 -9.51
CA ILE A 30 2.46 -22.19 -8.15
C ILE A 30 3.65 -22.44 -7.22
N PRO A 31 4.11 -21.47 -6.41
CA PRO A 31 4.99 -21.80 -5.31
C PRO A 31 4.10 -22.37 -4.20
N THR A 32 4.04 -23.70 -4.12
CA THR A 32 3.66 -24.37 -2.86
C THR A 32 4.75 -24.09 -1.83
N THR A 33 4.69 -22.92 -1.21
CA THR A 33 5.38 -22.67 0.05
C THR A 33 4.50 -23.16 1.18
N LEU A 34 4.72 -24.41 1.61
CA LEU A 34 4.54 -24.76 3.02
C LEU A 34 5.52 -23.89 3.82
N SER A 35 5.13 -22.65 4.12
CA SER A 35 5.95 -21.75 4.94
C SER A 35 5.77 -22.11 6.42
N ASN A 36 6.79 -22.81 6.92
CA ASN A 36 7.43 -22.58 8.21
C ASN A 36 6.52 -22.06 9.35
N PHE A 37 6.02 -22.99 10.16
CA PHE A 37 5.62 -22.70 11.54
C PHE A 37 6.80 -22.00 12.25
N LYS A 38 6.74 -20.68 12.44
CA LYS A 38 7.67 -19.96 13.32
C LYS A 38 7.51 -20.49 14.75
N ALA A 39 8.60 -20.40 15.51
CA ALA A 39 8.82 -20.96 16.85
C ALA A 39 7.82 -20.58 17.98
N SER A 40 6.69 -19.93 17.67
CA SER A 40 5.62 -19.56 18.59
C SER A 40 4.33 -20.37 18.44
N GLY A 41 4.25 -21.27 17.45
CA GLY A 41 3.04 -22.05 17.15
C GLY A 41 1.90 -21.23 16.53
N LEU A 42 2.09 -19.93 16.25
CA LEU A 42 1.15 -19.07 15.52
C LEU A 42 1.36 -19.20 13.99
N PRO A 43 0.32 -18.99 13.17
CA PRO A 43 0.44 -19.01 11.72
C PRO A 43 1.21 -17.79 11.22
N ASP A 44 1.69 -17.86 9.98
CA ASP A 44 2.30 -16.72 9.32
C ASP A 44 1.25 -15.68 8.93
N PHE A 45 1.21 -14.59 9.68
CA PHE A 45 0.36 -13.43 9.44
C PHE A 45 0.95 -12.48 8.38
N SER A 46 2.21 -12.68 8.00
CA SER A 46 2.98 -11.79 7.11
C SER A 46 2.82 -12.18 5.64
N LYS A 47 1.60 -12.11 5.12
CA LYS A 47 1.27 -12.36 3.69
C LYS A 47 1.46 -11.11 2.83
N TYR A 48 2.66 -10.52 2.85
CA TYR A 48 2.93 -9.26 2.17
C TYR A 48 3.27 -9.47 0.69
N VAL A 49 2.63 -8.69 -0.18
CA VAL A 49 3.18 -8.36 -1.50
C VAL A 49 3.98 -7.08 -1.29
N ASP A 50 5.27 -7.10 -1.57
CA ASP A 50 6.15 -5.99 -1.18
C ASP A 50 6.04 -4.79 -2.13
N LEU A 51 6.58 -4.93 -3.35
CA LEU A 51 6.69 -3.87 -4.34
C LEU A 51 6.08 -4.32 -5.67
N VAL A 52 5.23 -3.46 -6.25
CA VAL A 52 4.71 -3.61 -7.62
C VAL A 52 5.11 -2.39 -8.44
N ASN A 53 5.43 -2.60 -9.72
CA ASN A 53 5.63 -1.53 -10.67
C ASN A 53 4.38 -1.39 -11.53
N LEU A 54 3.89 -0.16 -11.72
CA LEU A 54 2.82 0.10 -12.70
C LEU A 54 3.44 0.57 -14.02
N SER A 55 2.95 0.03 -15.12
CA SER A 55 3.32 0.47 -16.47
C SER A 55 2.64 1.79 -16.86
N ARG A 56 2.95 2.31 -18.05
CA ARG A 56 2.25 3.48 -18.61
C ARG A 56 0.78 3.20 -18.88
N GLU A 57 0.42 1.95 -19.20
CA GLU A 57 -0.95 1.54 -19.45
C GLU A 57 -1.77 1.47 -18.16
N GLU A 58 -1.13 1.06 -17.06
CA GLU A 58 -1.73 0.97 -15.73
C GLU A 58 -1.77 2.32 -15.00
N PHE A 59 -0.90 3.27 -15.36
CA PHE A 59 -0.88 4.64 -14.84
C PHE A 59 -0.75 5.67 -16.00
N PRO A 60 -1.82 5.84 -16.81
CA PRO A 60 -1.76 6.55 -18.09
C PRO A 60 -1.91 8.06 -17.96
N ILE A 61 -1.02 8.73 -17.23
CA ILE A 61 -1.07 10.20 -17.05
C ILE A 61 -0.58 10.99 -18.27
N GLU A 62 0.11 10.34 -19.20
CA GLU A 62 0.58 10.93 -20.47
C GLU A 62 -0.51 10.87 -21.58
N ASP A 63 -1.59 10.11 -21.37
CA ASP A 63 -2.71 9.97 -22.30
C ASP A 63 -3.77 11.04 -21.99
N GLU A 64 -3.97 11.99 -22.89
CA GLU A 64 -4.94 13.09 -22.74
C GLU A 64 -6.40 12.60 -22.66
N GLY A 65 -6.69 11.38 -23.10
CA GLY A 65 -8.00 10.76 -23.01
C GLY A 65 -8.27 10.03 -21.69
N LYS A 66 -7.27 9.89 -20.82
CA LYS A 66 -7.37 9.09 -19.59
C LYS A 66 -7.00 9.87 -18.35
N ARG A 67 -7.57 9.48 -17.21
CA ARG A 67 -7.25 10.07 -15.91
C ARG A 67 -6.91 9.00 -14.90
N VAL A 68 -6.04 9.35 -13.96
CA VAL A 68 -5.80 8.54 -12.76
C VAL A 68 -6.38 9.26 -11.56
N ILE A 69 -7.25 8.59 -10.81
CA ILE A 69 -7.97 9.10 -9.64
C ILE A 69 -7.43 8.38 -8.41
N LEU A 70 -6.57 9.05 -7.64
CA LEU A 70 -6.01 8.54 -6.42
C LEU A 70 -6.89 8.92 -5.23
N VAL A 71 -7.42 7.95 -4.48
CA VAL A 71 -8.36 8.17 -3.37
C VAL A 71 -7.68 7.93 -2.02
N GLY A 72 -7.89 8.85 -1.08
CA GLY A 72 -7.45 8.76 0.33
C GLY A 72 -8.07 7.61 1.13
N ASP A 73 -7.78 7.55 2.43
CA ASP A 73 -8.29 6.54 3.36
C ASP A 73 -9.83 6.53 3.39
N ILE A 74 -10.42 5.39 2.99
CA ILE A 74 -11.88 5.27 2.79
C ILE A 74 -12.57 4.77 4.07
N HIS A 75 -11.98 3.84 4.82
CA HIS A 75 -12.51 3.33 6.09
C HIS A 75 -14.00 2.93 6.06
N GLY A 76 -14.45 2.21 5.03
CA GLY A 76 -15.83 1.76 4.90
C GLY A 76 -16.84 2.89 4.66
N ARG A 77 -16.39 4.07 4.25
CA ARG A 77 -17.25 5.23 3.92
C ARG A 77 -17.77 5.14 2.49
N TYR A 78 -18.52 4.07 2.19
CA TYR A 78 -18.97 3.73 0.84
C TYR A 78 -19.77 4.85 0.17
N ASP A 79 -20.74 5.43 0.87
CA ASP A 79 -21.59 6.49 0.31
C ASP A 79 -20.78 7.75 -0.02
N ASP A 80 -19.77 8.08 0.80
CA ASP A 80 -18.86 9.21 0.55
C ASP A 80 -17.95 8.92 -0.64
N LEU A 81 -17.49 7.68 -0.79
CA LEU A 81 -16.75 7.23 -1.99
C LEU A 81 -17.60 7.40 -3.24
N GLN A 82 -18.87 6.98 -3.22
CA GLN A 82 -19.77 7.15 -4.36
C GLN A 82 -19.99 8.63 -4.71
N ARG A 83 -20.18 9.49 -3.70
CA ARG A 83 -20.29 10.95 -3.92
C ARG A 83 -19.01 11.54 -4.50
N LEU A 84 -17.84 11.12 -4.03
CA LEU A 84 -16.57 11.57 -4.58
C LEU A 84 -16.40 11.14 -6.05
N LEU A 85 -16.74 9.88 -6.37
CA LEU A 85 -16.71 9.36 -7.74
C LEU A 85 -17.70 10.08 -8.67
N GLN A 86 -18.88 10.44 -8.17
CA GLN A 86 -19.83 11.29 -8.89
C GLN A 86 -19.27 12.70 -9.12
N LYS A 87 -18.66 13.31 -8.09
CA LYS A 87 -18.08 14.66 -8.18
C LYS A 87 -16.97 14.76 -9.24
N VAL A 88 -16.15 13.72 -9.38
CA VAL A 88 -15.09 13.66 -10.42
C VAL A 88 -15.61 13.17 -11.78
N SER A 89 -16.90 12.89 -11.89
CA SER A 89 -17.55 12.27 -13.05
C SER A 89 -16.78 11.01 -13.51
N TYR A 90 -16.56 10.08 -12.58
CA TYR A 90 -15.80 8.86 -12.83
C TYR A 90 -16.42 8.03 -13.97
N ASN A 91 -15.59 7.66 -14.93
CA ASN A 91 -15.94 6.79 -16.04
C ASN A 91 -14.96 5.60 -16.11
N PRO A 92 -15.41 4.35 -15.82
CA PRO A 92 -14.54 3.18 -15.84
C PRO A 92 -13.94 2.85 -17.21
N ALA A 93 -14.45 3.43 -18.30
CA ALA A 93 -13.88 3.23 -19.65
C ALA A 93 -12.62 4.07 -19.92
N SER A 94 -12.42 5.17 -19.19
CA SER A 94 -11.33 6.13 -19.41
C SER A 94 -10.51 6.44 -18.16
N ASP A 95 -11.06 6.18 -16.98
CA ASP A 95 -10.42 6.51 -15.71
C ASP A 95 -9.88 5.27 -15.01
N VAL A 96 -8.71 5.41 -14.40
CA VAL A 96 -8.10 4.43 -13.50
C VAL A 96 -8.25 4.93 -12.07
N ILE A 97 -8.74 4.09 -11.16
CA ILE A 97 -8.77 4.40 -9.72
C ILE A 97 -7.61 3.69 -9.03
N LEU A 98 -6.96 4.41 -8.11
CA LEU A 98 -5.98 3.87 -7.18
C LEU A 98 -6.28 4.31 -5.74
N SER A 99 -6.31 3.40 -4.77
CA SER A 99 -6.45 3.77 -3.35
C SER A 99 -5.13 3.75 -2.59
N VAL A 100 -4.93 4.71 -1.67
CA VAL A 100 -3.78 4.77 -0.76
C VAL A 100 -3.90 3.82 0.46
N GLY A 101 -4.88 2.92 0.46
CA GLY A 101 -5.10 1.93 1.50
C GLY A 101 -6.11 2.36 2.56
N ASP A 102 -6.22 1.56 3.62
CA ASP A 102 -7.20 1.74 4.71
C ASP A 102 -8.63 1.88 4.17
N THR A 103 -8.99 0.88 3.37
CA THR A 103 -10.26 0.84 2.65
C THR A 103 -11.43 0.45 3.54
N VAL A 104 -11.15 -0.33 4.59
CA VAL A 104 -12.14 -0.92 5.50
C VAL A 104 -11.86 -0.57 6.97
N ALA A 105 -12.80 -0.95 7.83
CA ALA A 105 -12.80 -0.75 9.28
C ALA A 105 -12.91 0.72 9.71
N LYS A 106 -13.13 0.94 11.01
CA LYS A 106 -13.42 2.24 11.69
C LYS A 106 -14.78 2.85 11.32
N GLY A 107 -15.17 2.83 10.06
CA GLY A 107 -16.52 3.22 9.63
C GLY A 107 -17.56 2.17 9.97
N SER A 108 -18.70 2.20 9.29
CA SER A 108 -19.72 1.17 9.49
C SER A 108 -19.26 -0.18 8.94
N HIS A 109 -19.67 -1.26 9.60
CA HIS A 109 -19.36 -2.61 9.15
C HIS A 109 -19.91 -2.88 7.74
N ASN A 110 -21.18 -2.53 7.51
CA ASN A 110 -21.82 -2.66 6.19
C ASN A 110 -21.08 -1.84 5.12
N GLY A 111 -20.68 -0.61 5.43
CA GLY A 111 -19.93 0.22 4.50
C GLY A 111 -18.54 -0.36 4.18
N SER A 112 -17.88 -1.00 5.16
CA SER A 112 -16.63 -1.74 4.92
C SER A 112 -16.84 -2.89 3.93
N MET A 113 -17.92 -3.66 4.09
CA MET A 113 -18.25 -4.75 3.15
C MET A 113 -18.61 -4.21 1.76
N GLN A 114 -19.33 -3.08 1.66
CA GLN A 114 -19.64 -2.45 0.38
C GLN A 114 -18.38 -1.92 -0.35
N VAL A 115 -17.47 -1.26 0.37
CA VAL A 115 -16.19 -0.81 -0.21
C VAL A 115 -15.37 -2.01 -0.68
N LEU A 116 -15.27 -3.06 0.14
CA LEU A 116 -14.51 -4.27 -0.22
C LEU A 116 -15.08 -4.94 -1.48
N ARG A 117 -16.41 -5.09 -1.58
CA ARG A 117 -17.09 -5.60 -2.77
C ARG A 117 -16.82 -4.73 -3.98
N PHE A 118 -17.01 -3.42 -3.87
CA PHE A 118 -16.77 -2.47 -4.98
C PHE A 118 -15.35 -2.57 -5.53
N LEU A 119 -14.35 -2.53 -4.64
CA LEU A 119 -12.95 -2.59 -5.05
C LEU A 119 -12.59 -3.94 -5.69
N THR A 120 -13.12 -5.04 -5.15
CA THR A 120 -12.86 -6.39 -5.67
C THR A 120 -13.51 -6.59 -7.04
N SER A 121 -14.81 -6.29 -7.19
CA SER A 121 -15.56 -6.52 -8.43
C SER A 121 -15.09 -5.65 -9.60
N ASN A 122 -14.44 -4.51 -9.31
CA ASN A 122 -13.88 -3.63 -10.33
C ASN A 122 -12.36 -3.76 -10.47
N ASN A 123 -11.73 -4.71 -9.76
CA ASN A 123 -10.27 -4.93 -9.76
C ASN A 123 -9.46 -3.63 -9.56
N ILE A 124 -9.88 -2.82 -8.60
CA ILE A 124 -9.28 -1.51 -8.34
C ILE A 124 -7.89 -1.68 -7.74
N THR A 125 -6.91 -0.90 -8.19
CA THR A 125 -5.57 -0.95 -7.61
C THR A 125 -5.56 -0.26 -6.24
N ALA A 126 -4.94 -0.87 -5.24
CA ALA A 126 -4.80 -0.26 -3.92
C ALA A 126 -3.50 -0.70 -3.25
N VAL A 127 -2.81 0.23 -2.59
CA VAL A 127 -1.77 -0.16 -1.62
C VAL A 127 -2.42 -0.68 -0.34
N ARG A 128 -1.69 -1.50 0.41
CA ARG A 128 -2.17 -2.06 1.67
C ARG A 128 -2.08 -1.03 2.78
N GLY A 129 -3.20 -0.80 3.50
CA GLY A 129 -3.22 -0.04 4.74
C GLY A 129 -3.02 -0.88 6.01
N ASN A 130 -2.78 -0.24 7.15
CA ASN A 130 -2.59 -0.97 8.41
C ASN A 130 -3.92 -1.56 8.94
N HIS A 131 -5.06 -0.92 8.68
CA HIS A 131 -6.37 -1.50 8.96
C HIS A 131 -6.68 -2.65 8.01
N ASP A 132 -6.31 -2.55 6.73
CA ASP A 132 -6.47 -3.65 5.77
C ASP A 132 -5.63 -4.87 6.20
N GLN A 133 -4.36 -4.66 6.57
CA GLN A 133 -3.49 -5.72 7.08
C GLN A 133 -4.10 -6.39 8.32
N LYS A 134 -4.69 -5.61 9.25
CA LYS A 134 -5.34 -6.14 10.45
C LYS A 134 -6.48 -7.11 10.13
N VAL A 135 -7.25 -6.86 9.07
CA VAL A 135 -8.31 -7.78 8.62
C VAL A 135 -7.72 -9.08 8.05
N ILE A 136 -6.66 -8.99 7.23
CA ILE A 136 -5.95 -10.15 6.67
C ILE A 136 -5.39 -11.05 7.79
N GLU A 137 -4.82 -10.44 8.82
CA GLU A 137 -4.34 -11.14 10.01
C GLU A 137 -5.48 -11.89 10.72
N TRP A 138 -6.64 -11.25 10.89
CA TRP A 138 -7.83 -11.89 11.46
C TRP A 138 -8.35 -13.06 10.64
N ARG A 139 -8.43 -12.92 9.31
CA ARG A 139 -8.87 -14.01 8.44
C ARG A 139 -7.92 -15.21 8.54
N THR A 140 -6.61 -14.95 8.57
CA THR A 140 -5.59 -15.98 8.74
C THR A 140 -5.71 -16.67 10.11
N TRP A 141 -5.97 -15.90 11.17
CA TRP A 141 -6.19 -16.44 12.51
C TRP A 141 -7.45 -17.31 12.58
N GLN A 142 -8.56 -16.86 11.99
CA GLN A 142 -9.81 -17.61 11.92
C GLN A 142 -9.59 -18.96 11.22
N GLN A 143 -8.99 -18.95 10.03
CA GLN A 143 -8.65 -20.17 9.28
C GLN A 143 -7.82 -21.14 10.12
N TRP A 144 -6.85 -20.63 10.88
CA TRP A 144 -6.02 -21.44 11.76
C TRP A 144 -6.82 -22.04 12.92
N ILE A 145 -7.71 -21.28 13.57
CA ILE A 145 -8.57 -21.81 14.64
C ILE A 145 -9.54 -22.85 14.09
N HIS A 146 -10.16 -22.60 12.93
CA HIS A 146 -11.07 -23.55 12.28
C HIS A 146 -10.37 -24.86 11.88
N SER A 147 -9.07 -24.82 11.59
CA SER A 147 -8.29 -26.03 11.27
C SER A 147 -8.00 -26.94 12.47
N MET A 148 -8.24 -26.47 13.70
CA MET A 148 -7.99 -27.25 14.91
C MET A 148 -9.26 -27.95 15.42
N ASP A 149 -9.09 -29.16 15.94
CA ASP A 149 -10.19 -29.87 16.60
C ASP A 149 -10.77 -29.08 17.77
N GLY A 150 -12.09 -28.89 17.73
CA GLY A 150 -12.87 -28.09 18.69
C GLY A 150 -12.78 -26.57 18.54
N GLY A 151 -11.98 -26.04 17.59
CA GLY A 151 -11.82 -24.59 17.39
C GLY A 151 -13.11 -23.90 16.95
N GLU A 152 -13.80 -24.47 15.96
CA GLU A 152 -15.12 -24.00 15.51
C GLU A 152 -16.12 -23.95 16.67
N ARG A 153 -16.25 -25.06 17.41
CA ARG A 153 -17.19 -25.19 18.51
C ARG A 153 -16.93 -24.15 19.60
N TRP A 154 -15.65 -23.90 19.91
CA TRP A 154 -15.28 -22.85 20.87
C TRP A 154 -15.63 -21.46 20.34
N LEU A 155 -15.33 -21.14 19.08
CA LEU A 155 -15.67 -19.84 18.49
C LEU A 155 -17.17 -19.59 18.48
N GLN A 156 -17.98 -20.55 18.03
CA GLN A 156 -19.44 -20.44 18.02
C GLN A 156 -20.00 -20.24 19.44
N SER A 157 -19.56 -21.06 20.40
CA SER A 157 -19.99 -20.94 21.80
C SER A 157 -19.60 -19.59 22.39
N THR A 158 -18.39 -19.11 22.11
CA THR A 158 -17.86 -17.85 22.63
C THR A 158 -18.57 -16.65 21.99
N LYS A 159 -18.86 -16.71 20.69
CA LYS A 159 -19.66 -15.68 19.99
C LYS A 159 -21.09 -15.62 20.54
N ALA A 160 -21.72 -16.77 20.82
CA ALA A 160 -23.03 -16.80 21.45
C ALA A 160 -23.03 -16.15 22.85
N LYS A 161 -22.01 -16.42 23.67
CA LYS A 161 -21.82 -15.76 24.97
C LYS A 161 -21.63 -14.24 24.81
N TRP A 162 -20.86 -13.80 23.82
CA TRP A 162 -20.66 -12.39 23.52
C TRP A 162 -21.97 -11.70 23.11
N LEU A 163 -22.74 -12.30 22.20
CA LEU A 163 -24.03 -11.75 21.75
C LEU A 163 -25.04 -11.65 22.91
N ALA A 164 -25.09 -12.67 23.76
CA ALA A 164 -25.93 -12.65 24.97
C ALA A 164 -25.47 -11.56 25.97
N HIS A 165 -24.17 -11.29 26.05
CA HIS A 165 -23.60 -10.24 26.91
C HIS A 165 -23.85 -8.83 26.36
N LYS A 166 -23.72 -8.63 25.03
CA LYS A 166 -23.88 -7.35 24.35
C LYS A 166 -25.32 -6.83 24.37
N GLY A 167 -26.32 -7.71 24.42
CA GLY A 167 -27.75 -7.40 24.25
C GLY A 167 -28.41 -6.47 25.28
N ARG A 168 -27.67 -5.70 26.09
CA ARG A 168 -28.24 -4.80 27.10
C ARG A 168 -27.62 -3.40 27.23
N GLU A 169 -26.44 -3.12 26.66
CA GLU A 169 -25.72 -1.82 26.79
C GLU A 169 -24.55 -1.77 25.80
N ASP A 170 -24.00 -0.57 25.54
CA ASP A 170 -22.72 -0.39 24.83
C ASP A 170 -21.56 -0.83 25.74
N ARG A 171 -21.29 -2.15 25.75
CA ARG A 171 -20.28 -2.78 26.63
C ARG A 171 -18.95 -2.95 25.92
N ASP A 172 -17.86 -2.66 26.64
CA ASP A 172 -16.51 -2.79 26.10
C ASP A 172 -16.13 -4.27 25.88
N ILE A 173 -16.02 -4.63 24.61
CA ILE A 173 -15.59 -5.95 24.16
C ILE A 173 -14.21 -6.35 24.71
N HIS A 174 -13.30 -5.39 24.92
CA HIS A 174 -11.97 -5.68 25.46
C HIS A 174 -12.04 -6.11 26.91
N GLU A 175 -12.88 -5.44 27.69
CA GLU A 175 -13.09 -5.79 29.08
C GLU A 175 -13.69 -7.20 29.16
N TRP A 176 -14.71 -7.46 28.34
CA TRP A 176 -15.34 -8.78 28.28
C TRP A 176 -14.34 -9.88 27.89
N ILE A 177 -13.56 -9.71 26.81
CA ILE A 177 -12.52 -10.66 26.40
C ILE A 177 -11.50 -10.87 27.51
N SER A 178 -11.04 -9.80 28.16
CA SER A 178 -10.06 -9.88 29.24
C SER A 178 -10.60 -10.66 30.43
N GLN A 179 -11.87 -10.45 30.79
CA GLN A 179 -12.54 -11.22 31.83
C GLN A 179 -12.69 -12.70 31.43
N GLN A 180 -13.14 -12.98 30.20
CA GLN A 180 -13.26 -14.36 29.72
C GLN A 180 -11.90 -15.07 29.73
N ALA A 181 -10.85 -14.46 29.18
CA ALA A 181 -9.50 -15.01 29.19
C ALA A 181 -8.97 -15.28 30.62
N LYS A 182 -9.37 -14.47 31.61
CA LYS A 182 -8.98 -14.65 33.00
C LYS A 182 -9.73 -15.80 33.67
N TYR A 183 -11.04 -15.93 33.46
CA TYR A 183 -11.90 -16.81 34.26
C TYR A 183 -12.33 -18.11 33.56
N ASP A 184 -12.36 -18.17 32.23
CA ASP A 184 -12.74 -19.36 31.45
C ASP A 184 -11.59 -20.37 31.35
N LYS A 185 -11.27 -21.00 32.50
CA LYS A 185 -10.12 -21.91 32.63
C LYS A 185 -10.21 -23.14 31.74
N SER A 186 -11.41 -23.63 31.42
CA SER A 186 -11.58 -24.82 30.57
C SER A 186 -11.20 -24.55 29.12
N ASN A 187 -11.26 -23.29 28.67
CA ASN A 187 -10.88 -22.86 27.32
C ASN A 187 -9.58 -22.05 27.27
N ARG A 188 -8.72 -22.13 28.31
CA ARG A 188 -7.46 -21.36 28.41
C ARG A 188 -6.60 -21.47 27.13
N LYS A 189 -6.51 -22.68 26.55
CA LYS A 189 -5.76 -22.94 25.32
C LYS A 189 -6.20 -22.12 24.11
N TRP A 190 -7.45 -21.65 24.08
CA TRP A 190 -7.99 -20.83 22.99
C TRP A 190 -7.78 -19.35 23.26
N TRP A 191 -7.98 -18.92 24.51
CA TRP A 191 -7.72 -17.55 24.92
C TRP A 191 -6.25 -17.16 24.75
N GLU A 192 -5.31 -18.08 25.03
CA GLU A 192 -3.87 -17.88 24.82
C GLU A 192 -3.46 -17.76 23.34
N LYS A 193 -4.33 -18.20 22.41
CA LYS A 193 -4.08 -18.13 20.95
C LYS A 193 -4.49 -16.79 20.33
N ILE A 194 -5.22 -15.94 21.04
CA ILE A 194 -5.57 -14.60 20.58
C ILE A 194 -4.34 -13.70 20.82
N PRO A 195 -3.74 -13.12 19.77
CA PRO A 195 -2.56 -12.29 19.98
C PRO A 195 -2.90 -11.03 20.81
N LYS A 196 -1.93 -10.56 21.58
CA LYS A 196 -2.12 -9.43 22.51
C LYS A 196 -2.65 -8.19 21.78
N GLY A 197 -3.71 -7.59 22.33
CA GLY A 197 -4.33 -6.36 21.81
C GLY A 197 -5.31 -6.57 20.65
N TRP A 198 -5.51 -7.79 20.20
CA TRP A 198 -6.53 -8.11 19.19
C TRP A 198 -7.93 -8.14 19.83
N LYS A 199 -8.90 -7.54 19.14
CA LYS A 199 -10.32 -7.49 19.55
C LYS A 199 -11.15 -8.60 18.89
N LEU A 200 -11.26 -9.76 19.52
CA LEU A 200 -12.11 -10.86 19.02
C LEU A 200 -13.58 -10.38 18.93
N PHE A 201 -14.26 -10.64 17.81
CA PHE A 201 -15.60 -10.09 17.49
C PHE A 201 -15.69 -8.55 17.39
N GLY A 202 -14.53 -7.87 17.32
CA GLY A 202 -14.47 -6.47 16.90
C GLY A 202 -14.64 -6.32 15.40
N ASP A 203 -14.69 -5.08 14.93
CA ASP A 203 -14.97 -4.75 13.53
C ASP A 203 -14.04 -5.47 12.53
N HIS A 204 -12.71 -5.42 12.73
CA HIS A 204 -11.77 -6.16 11.86
C HIS A 204 -12.01 -7.68 11.84
N TYR A 205 -12.44 -8.26 12.96
CA TYR A 205 -12.75 -9.68 13.05
C TYR A 205 -14.02 -10.01 12.26
N GLU A 206 -15.06 -9.20 12.41
CA GLU A 206 -16.33 -9.42 11.73
C GLU A 206 -16.14 -9.24 10.21
N ILE A 207 -15.36 -8.25 9.75
CA ILE A 207 -15.07 -8.06 8.32
C ILE A 207 -14.34 -9.29 7.77
N ALA A 208 -13.34 -9.81 8.51
CA ALA A 208 -12.63 -11.04 8.16
C ALA A 208 -13.55 -12.27 8.14
N SER A 209 -14.58 -12.30 9.00
CA SER A 209 -15.53 -13.41 9.06
C SER A 209 -16.47 -13.41 7.87
N GLU A 210 -16.98 -12.22 7.48
CA GLU A 210 -17.99 -12.08 6.42
C GLU A 210 -17.40 -12.09 5.00
N MET A 211 -16.14 -11.66 4.83
CA MET A 211 -15.53 -11.63 3.50
C MET A 211 -15.48 -13.01 2.84
N SER A 212 -15.71 -13.00 1.53
CA SER A 212 -15.49 -14.13 0.65
C SER A 212 -14.00 -14.44 0.47
N ASP A 213 -13.69 -15.63 -0.04
CA ASP A 213 -12.31 -16.00 -0.36
C ASP A 213 -11.74 -15.18 -1.53
N GLU A 214 -12.58 -14.65 -2.40
CA GLU A 214 -12.16 -13.76 -3.49
C GLU A 214 -11.73 -12.39 -2.95
N GLU A 215 -12.56 -11.78 -2.11
CA GLU A 215 -12.23 -10.53 -1.44
C GLU A 215 -10.98 -10.67 -0.55
N TYR A 216 -10.83 -11.81 0.14
CA TYR A 216 -9.63 -12.10 0.90
C TYR A 216 -8.38 -12.19 0.01
N ARG A 217 -8.45 -12.91 -1.12
CA ARG A 217 -7.35 -13.00 -2.10
C ARG A 217 -6.99 -11.63 -2.66
N TYR A 218 -8.00 -10.81 -2.95
CA TYR A 218 -7.82 -9.42 -3.38
C TYR A 218 -7.12 -8.58 -2.31
N MET A 219 -7.52 -8.66 -1.02
CA MET A 219 -6.80 -7.94 0.03
C MET A 219 -5.34 -8.39 0.18
N VAL A 220 -5.09 -9.70 0.05
CA VAL A 220 -3.73 -10.27 0.11
C VAL A 220 -2.87 -9.92 -1.10
N SER A 221 -3.45 -9.64 -2.27
CA SER A 221 -2.68 -9.24 -3.46
C SER A 221 -2.22 -7.77 -3.43
N ARG A 222 -2.84 -6.92 -2.60
CA ARG A 222 -2.47 -5.49 -2.51
C ARG A 222 -1.04 -5.31 -2.03
N PRO A 223 -0.19 -4.59 -2.79
CA PRO A 223 1.21 -4.36 -2.42
C PRO A 223 1.35 -3.38 -1.26
N LEU A 224 2.46 -3.46 -0.53
CA LEU A 224 2.84 -2.44 0.45
C LEU A 224 3.24 -1.13 -0.23
N ARG A 225 3.86 -1.23 -1.41
CA ARG A 225 4.44 -0.12 -2.15
C ARG A 225 4.21 -0.28 -3.64
N ILE A 226 3.87 0.81 -4.30
CA ILE A 226 3.78 0.90 -5.76
C ILE A 226 4.84 1.89 -6.25
N HIS A 227 5.54 1.53 -7.32
CA HIS A 227 6.50 2.39 -8.02
C HIS A 227 6.04 2.61 -9.46
N ILE A 228 5.91 3.88 -9.85
CA ILE A 228 5.47 4.27 -11.18
C ILE A 228 6.66 4.95 -11.88
N PRO A 229 7.47 4.21 -12.66
CA PRO A 229 8.65 4.75 -13.36
C PRO A 229 8.33 5.94 -14.25
N SER A 230 7.27 5.85 -15.06
CA SER A 230 6.89 6.89 -16.02
C SER A 230 6.57 8.22 -15.35
N ALA A 231 6.01 8.18 -14.13
CA ALA A 231 5.63 9.36 -13.35
C ALA A 231 6.67 9.74 -12.28
N HIS A 232 7.78 9.00 -12.17
CA HIS A 232 8.80 9.19 -11.12
C HIS A 232 8.21 9.33 -9.72
N THR A 233 7.29 8.41 -9.40
CA THR A 233 6.42 8.52 -8.23
C THR A 233 6.26 7.19 -7.51
N PHE A 234 6.05 7.27 -6.20
CA PHE A 234 5.68 6.15 -5.35
C PHE A 234 4.29 6.34 -4.76
N VAL A 235 3.54 5.26 -4.61
CA VAL A 235 2.33 5.23 -3.77
C VAL A 235 2.58 4.27 -2.61
N VAL A 236 2.31 4.73 -1.39
CA VAL A 236 2.50 3.98 -0.15
C VAL A 236 1.48 4.45 0.88
N HIS A 237 1.02 3.58 1.76
CA HIS A 237 -0.01 3.96 2.73
C HIS A 237 0.48 5.02 3.73
N ALA A 238 1.55 4.76 4.50
CA ALA A 238 2.01 5.68 5.52
C ALA A 238 3.19 6.55 5.09
N GLY A 239 4.15 6.00 4.34
CA GLY A 239 5.32 6.73 3.85
C GLY A 239 6.55 5.89 3.54
N ILE A 240 7.54 6.53 2.92
CA ILE A 240 8.90 6.02 2.70
C ILE A 240 9.92 7.12 2.97
N LEU A 241 11.17 6.77 3.28
CA LEU A 241 12.26 7.73 3.47
C LEU A 241 13.19 7.75 2.26
N SER A 242 13.67 8.94 1.89
CA SER A 242 14.68 9.15 0.84
C SER A 242 16.08 8.68 1.24
N SER A 243 16.35 8.70 2.55
CA SER A 243 17.66 8.44 3.16
C SER A 243 17.49 7.66 4.46
N ASN A 244 18.52 6.90 4.85
CA ASN A 244 18.56 6.27 6.16
C ASN A 244 18.80 7.34 7.24
N PRO A 245 17.86 7.56 8.18
CA PRO A 245 17.94 8.63 9.16
C PRO A 245 18.99 8.40 10.26
N LYS A 246 19.61 7.22 10.31
CA LYS A 246 20.70 6.89 11.24
C LYS A 246 22.09 7.14 10.64
N ARG A 247 22.16 7.75 9.45
CA ARG A 247 23.40 8.02 8.72
C ARG A 247 23.49 9.49 8.36
N ASP A 248 24.72 9.97 8.19
CA ASP A 248 24.96 11.26 7.58
C ASP A 248 24.31 11.31 6.19
N PRO A 249 23.63 12.41 5.79
CA PRO A 249 23.00 12.51 4.48
C PRO A 249 23.97 12.35 3.29
N TRP A 250 25.28 12.55 3.51
CA TRP A 250 26.33 12.45 2.49
C TRP A 250 27.13 11.14 2.58
N ASP A 251 26.76 10.22 3.48
CA ASP A 251 27.36 8.88 3.50
C ASP A 251 27.14 8.21 2.14
N LYS A 252 28.20 7.68 1.52
CA LYS A 252 28.15 7.02 0.20
C LYS A 252 27.17 5.86 0.10
N ARG A 253 26.66 5.36 1.23
CA ARG A 253 25.63 4.33 1.31
C ARG A 253 24.21 4.89 1.18
N GLN A 254 24.04 6.21 1.28
CA GLN A 254 22.74 6.86 1.08
C GLN A 254 22.35 6.79 -0.40
N PRO A 255 21.05 6.57 -0.70
CA PRO A 255 20.58 6.48 -2.08
C PRO A 255 20.89 7.72 -2.93
N LEU A 256 20.85 8.91 -2.32
CA LEU A 256 20.96 10.20 -3.01
C LEU A 256 22.37 10.79 -2.98
N ALA A 257 23.29 10.25 -2.17
CA ALA A 257 24.62 10.84 -1.99
C ALA A 257 25.57 10.57 -3.17
N THR A 258 25.30 9.55 -3.98
CA THR A 258 26.17 9.14 -5.10
C THR A 258 25.34 8.70 -6.29
N LEU A 259 25.87 8.89 -7.50
CA LEU A 259 25.25 8.38 -8.72
C LEU A 259 25.20 6.84 -8.69
N PRO A 260 24.05 6.23 -9.05
CA PRO A 260 23.98 4.79 -9.27
C PRO A 260 24.99 4.31 -10.32
N THR A 261 25.63 3.18 -10.06
CA THR A 261 26.52 2.53 -11.03
C THR A 261 25.68 1.95 -12.17
N LEU A 262 26.04 2.29 -13.41
CA LEU A 262 25.41 1.72 -14.59
C LEU A 262 25.80 0.24 -14.77
N PRO A 263 24.88 -0.62 -15.26
CA PRO A 263 25.23 -1.95 -15.72
C PRO A 263 26.30 -1.89 -16.81
N LYS A 264 27.17 -2.91 -16.90
CA LYS A 264 28.18 -2.98 -17.97
C LYS A 264 27.47 -3.17 -19.32
N ILE A 265 27.72 -2.25 -20.24
CA ILE A 265 27.12 -2.17 -21.57
C ILE A 265 27.90 -3.08 -22.53
N SER A 266 27.96 -4.40 -22.29
CA SER A 266 28.45 -5.37 -23.29
C SER A 266 27.34 -6.04 -24.08
N ASP A 267 26.07 -5.78 -23.71
CA ASP A 267 24.91 -6.50 -24.25
C ASP A 267 23.99 -5.61 -25.11
N PHE A 268 24.34 -4.33 -25.32
CA PHE A 268 23.53 -3.35 -26.05
C PHE A 268 24.38 -2.59 -27.09
N GLU A 269 25.00 -3.32 -28.02
CA GLU A 269 25.86 -2.71 -29.05
C GLU A 269 25.09 -2.02 -30.19
N ASN A 270 23.75 -2.03 -30.21
CA ASN A 270 22.98 -1.57 -31.39
C ASN A 270 21.69 -0.78 -31.06
N GLU A 271 21.71 0.19 -30.16
CA GLU A 271 20.60 1.16 -30.07
C GLU A 271 21.06 2.62 -30.06
N ALA A 272 20.79 3.30 -31.17
CA ALA A 272 20.89 4.74 -31.32
C ALA A 272 19.74 5.45 -30.57
N SER A 273 19.71 5.36 -29.23
CA SER A 273 19.08 6.32 -28.30
C SER A 273 19.03 5.77 -26.86
N PHE A 274 20.14 5.26 -26.32
CA PHE A 274 20.15 4.87 -24.91
C PHE A 274 20.00 6.11 -24.02
N ASP A 275 18.79 6.33 -23.48
CA ASP A 275 18.54 7.40 -22.53
C ASP A 275 19.13 7.01 -21.16
N GLN A 276 20.42 7.30 -21.02
CA GLN A 276 21.16 7.08 -19.79
C GLN A 276 20.54 7.80 -18.59
N THR A 277 19.84 8.93 -18.80
CA THR A 277 19.23 9.69 -17.71
C THR A 277 18.06 8.93 -17.10
N SER A 278 17.16 8.38 -17.91
CA SER A 278 16.03 7.58 -17.38
C SER A 278 16.52 6.32 -16.66
N VAL A 279 17.56 5.65 -17.17
CA VAL A 279 18.15 4.48 -16.51
C VAL A 279 18.75 4.85 -15.15
N ILE A 280 19.58 5.90 -15.07
CA ILE A 280 20.15 6.35 -13.80
C ILE A 280 19.04 6.74 -12.82
N ARG A 281 18.00 7.45 -13.30
CA ARG A 281 16.88 7.84 -12.46
C ARG A 281 16.11 6.64 -11.91
N ARG A 282 15.85 5.64 -12.75
CA ARG A 282 15.22 4.39 -12.33
C ARG A 282 16.04 3.69 -11.25
N LEU A 283 17.36 3.62 -11.41
CA LEU A 283 18.26 3.03 -10.42
C LEU A 283 18.29 3.83 -9.11
N GLN A 284 18.22 5.16 -9.17
CA GLN A 284 18.12 6.02 -7.98
C GLN A 284 16.82 5.74 -7.22
N GLU A 285 15.69 5.66 -7.90
CA GLU A 285 14.39 5.37 -7.30
C GLU A 285 14.35 3.98 -6.66
N LEU A 286 14.90 2.96 -7.33
CA LEU A 286 15.06 1.64 -6.75
C LEU A 286 16.00 1.65 -5.53
N ALA A 287 17.03 2.50 -5.53
CA ALA A 287 17.90 2.66 -4.38
C ALA A 287 17.15 3.28 -3.17
N ILE A 288 16.23 4.23 -3.39
CA ILE A 288 15.35 4.73 -2.31
C ILE A 288 14.53 3.57 -1.72
N LEU A 289 13.92 2.75 -2.58
CA LEU A 289 13.07 1.64 -2.13
C LEU A 289 13.83 0.50 -1.44
N GLN A 290 15.07 0.23 -1.85
CA GLN A 290 15.79 -0.99 -1.48
C GLN A 290 16.99 -0.77 -0.55
N LYS A 291 17.64 0.40 -0.58
CA LYS A 291 18.84 0.68 0.23
C LYS A 291 18.54 1.40 1.54
N VAL A 292 17.32 1.86 1.74
CA VAL A 292 16.85 2.45 3.00
C VAL A 292 16.18 1.34 3.83
N PRO A 293 16.80 0.84 4.91
CA PRO A 293 16.29 -0.33 5.63
C PRO A 293 14.85 -0.17 6.13
N GLN A 294 14.48 1.05 6.52
CA GLN A 294 13.14 1.39 7.00
C GLN A 294 12.08 1.19 5.92
N ASN A 295 12.41 1.38 4.64
CA ASN A 295 11.47 1.17 3.54
C ASN A 295 11.20 -0.32 3.27
N LEU A 296 12.05 -1.22 3.78
CA LEU A 296 11.89 -2.68 3.67
C LEU A 296 11.12 -3.29 4.86
N ASP A 297 10.78 -2.48 5.86
CA ASP A 297 10.01 -2.93 7.02
C ASP A 297 8.51 -2.68 6.79
N PRO A 298 7.68 -3.72 6.64
CA PRO A 298 6.24 -3.56 6.45
C PRO A 298 5.57 -2.75 7.56
N TRP A 299 6.05 -2.84 8.79
CA TRP A 299 5.48 -2.05 9.88
C TRP A 299 5.69 -0.55 9.64
N VAL A 300 6.85 -0.16 9.13
CA VAL A 300 7.16 1.25 8.82
C VAL A 300 6.27 1.76 7.69
N THR A 301 6.20 1.06 6.56
CA THR A 301 5.42 1.49 5.39
C THR A 301 3.92 1.58 5.67
N LEU A 302 3.44 0.83 6.66
CA LEU A 302 2.06 0.81 7.12
C LEU A 302 1.77 1.78 8.27
N ASN A 303 2.76 2.26 9.04
CA ASN A 303 2.48 2.97 10.29
C ASN A 303 3.29 4.26 10.53
N MET A 304 4.33 4.54 9.74
CA MET A 304 5.21 5.70 9.97
C MET A 304 4.45 7.03 9.96
N ARG A 305 4.75 7.88 10.93
CA ARG A 305 4.33 9.29 10.94
C ARG A 305 5.49 10.25 11.02
N GLY A 306 6.63 9.84 11.57
CA GLY A 306 7.81 10.68 11.68
C GLY A 306 9.05 9.93 12.15
N VAL A 307 10.13 10.68 12.34
CA VAL A 307 11.45 10.18 12.72
C VAL A 307 11.94 10.94 13.96
N LYS A 308 12.34 10.23 15.01
CA LYS A 308 12.84 10.80 16.26
C LYS A 308 14.30 11.27 16.11
N LYS A 309 14.78 12.05 17.09
CA LYS A 309 16.15 12.60 17.18
C LYS A 309 17.31 11.58 17.11
N GLY A 310 17.04 10.27 17.11
CA GLY A 310 18.03 9.19 16.92
C GLY A 310 17.84 8.36 15.64
N GLY A 311 16.95 8.79 14.73
CA GLY A 311 16.62 8.06 13.50
C GLY A 311 15.66 6.89 13.68
N ASP A 312 15.05 6.73 14.85
CA ASP A 312 14.00 5.74 15.08
C ASP A 312 12.65 6.23 14.54
N ILE A 313 11.93 5.32 13.89
CA ILE A 313 10.62 5.59 13.31
C ILE A 313 9.55 5.62 14.40
N THR A 314 8.61 6.56 14.28
CA THR A 314 7.46 6.67 15.17
C THR A 314 6.14 6.67 14.42
N ARG A 315 5.14 6.01 15.01
CA ARG A 315 3.72 6.12 14.62
C ARG A 315 2.92 7.07 15.52
N GLY A 316 3.54 7.56 16.59
CA GLY A 316 2.92 8.41 17.62
C GLY A 316 3.31 9.86 17.47
N GLN A 317 3.07 10.65 18.53
CA GLN A 317 3.52 12.03 18.61
C GLN A 317 5.05 12.12 18.83
N GLY A 318 5.62 13.25 18.41
CA GLY A 318 7.05 13.55 18.53
C GLY A 318 7.89 13.07 17.34
N GLY A 319 9.03 13.73 17.13
CA GLY A 319 9.87 13.54 15.94
C GLY A 319 9.45 14.43 14.76
N THR A 320 10.32 14.53 13.76
CA THR A 320 10.07 15.28 12.54
C THR A 320 9.17 14.46 11.61
N PRO A 321 8.08 15.02 11.06
CA PRO A 321 7.28 14.37 10.03
C PRO A 321 8.16 13.83 8.91
N TRP A 322 7.92 12.57 8.50
CA TRP A 322 8.77 11.94 7.48
C TRP A 322 8.68 12.67 6.14
N ALA A 323 7.51 13.22 5.81
CA ALA A 323 7.24 13.94 4.57
C ALA A 323 8.04 15.25 4.47
N GLU A 324 8.34 15.89 5.61
CA GLU A 324 9.23 17.06 5.66
C GLU A 324 10.67 16.66 5.32
N LEU A 325 11.21 15.63 5.99
CA LEU A 325 12.55 15.10 5.73
C LEU A 325 12.71 14.65 4.27
N TYR A 326 11.70 13.98 3.73
CA TYR A 326 11.69 13.55 2.33
C TYR A 326 11.71 14.76 1.39
N SER A 327 10.86 15.76 1.64
CA SER A 327 10.81 16.99 0.84
C SER A 327 12.12 17.79 0.89
N GLU A 328 12.76 17.87 2.06
CA GLU A 328 14.08 18.51 2.23
C GLU A 328 15.15 17.87 1.35
N ASP A 329 15.21 16.54 1.32
CA ASP A 329 16.14 15.80 0.47
C ASP A 329 15.84 16.02 -1.02
N MET A 330 14.58 15.92 -1.42
CA MET A 330 14.18 16.16 -2.82
C MET A 330 14.49 17.59 -3.29
N ASN A 331 14.33 18.58 -2.42
CA ASN A 331 14.68 19.98 -2.71
C ASN A 331 16.19 20.21 -2.89
N ARG A 332 17.03 19.26 -2.50
CA ARG A 332 18.48 19.29 -2.70
C ARG A 332 18.94 18.56 -3.95
N CYS A 333 18.05 17.91 -4.71
CA CYS A 333 18.39 17.29 -5.99
C CYS A 333 18.66 18.34 -7.09
N ARG A 334 19.75 18.19 -7.85
CA ARG A 334 20.15 19.13 -8.93
C ARG A 334 20.51 18.44 -10.26
N GLY A 335 19.96 17.25 -10.49
CA GLY A 335 20.27 16.42 -11.65
C GLY A 335 21.56 15.62 -11.49
N PHE A 336 21.87 14.80 -12.50
CA PHE A 336 22.96 13.82 -12.45
C PHE A 336 24.35 14.39 -12.82
N SER A 337 24.45 15.69 -13.11
CA SER A 337 25.68 16.34 -13.59
C SER A 337 26.40 17.21 -12.55
N SER A 338 25.87 17.36 -11.33
CA SER A 338 26.38 18.33 -10.35
C SER A 338 27.56 17.80 -9.52
N GLU A 339 28.77 17.85 -10.10
CA GLU A 339 30.02 17.48 -9.38
C GLU A 339 30.47 18.56 -8.38
N THR A 340 30.27 19.85 -8.70
CA THR A 340 30.74 21.00 -7.90
C THR A 340 30.00 21.20 -6.57
N SER A 341 28.74 20.77 -6.47
CA SER A 341 27.93 20.94 -5.26
C SER A 341 28.06 19.78 -4.27
N ALA A 342 28.48 18.60 -4.75
CA ALA A 342 28.78 17.44 -3.92
C ALA A 342 29.97 17.72 -2.99
N GLN A 343 30.96 18.51 -3.44
CA GLN A 343 32.10 18.94 -2.62
C GLN A 343 31.70 19.90 -1.49
N LYS A 344 30.75 20.80 -1.75
CA LYS A 344 30.25 21.77 -0.75
C LYS A 344 29.16 21.20 0.15
N LYS A 345 28.73 19.94 -0.07
CA LYS A 345 27.63 19.31 0.67
C LYS A 345 26.38 20.21 0.70
N THR A 346 26.00 20.76 -0.46
CA THR A 346 24.80 21.61 -0.59
C THR A 346 23.71 20.98 -1.45
N SER A 347 24.07 20.18 -2.45
CA SER A 347 23.11 19.46 -3.30
C SER A 347 23.53 18.03 -3.62
N PHE A 348 22.55 17.19 -3.91
CA PHE A 348 22.71 15.80 -4.28
C PHE A 348 22.69 15.62 -5.80
N PRO A 349 23.49 14.68 -6.36
CA PRO A 349 23.45 14.31 -7.78
C PRO A 349 22.24 13.40 -8.06
N CYS A 350 21.03 13.91 -7.81
CA CYS A 350 19.78 13.19 -7.95
C CYS A 350 18.74 14.00 -8.73
N ARG A 351 17.68 13.33 -9.17
CA ARG A 351 16.42 13.96 -9.58
C ARG A 351 15.33 13.69 -8.54
N PRO A 352 14.42 14.63 -8.27
CA PRO A 352 13.31 14.41 -7.34
C PRO A 352 12.38 13.27 -7.77
N ALA A 353 11.70 12.65 -6.81
CA ALA A 353 10.63 11.69 -7.04
C ALA A 353 9.49 11.96 -6.04
N SER A 354 8.24 11.88 -6.48
CA SER A 354 7.08 12.22 -5.64
C SER A 354 6.59 11.02 -4.83
N VAL A 355 5.92 11.26 -3.71
CA VAL A 355 5.24 10.23 -2.90
C VAL A 355 3.79 10.62 -2.65
N ILE A 356 2.85 9.74 -2.99
CA ILE A 356 1.42 9.91 -2.68
C ILE A 356 1.05 8.93 -1.57
N TYR A 357 0.35 9.40 -0.53
CA TYR A 357 0.11 8.62 0.68
C TYR A 357 -1.16 9.02 1.46
N GLY A 358 -1.51 8.22 2.46
CA GLY A 358 -2.67 8.38 3.36
C GLY A 358 -2.30 8.30 4.85
N HIS A 359 -3.04 7.53 5.66
CA HIS A 359 -2.79 7.15 7.08
C HIS A 359 -2.79 8.26 8.15
N ALA A 360 -2.27 9.43 7.80
CA ALA A 360 -1.95 10.50 8.73
C ALA A 360 -3.11 11.47 8.95
N ALA A 361 -4.35 10.97 9.05
CA ALA A 361 -5.59 11.76 9.20
C ALA A 361 -5.48 12.93 10.18
N ALA A 362 -4.73 12.80 11.29
CA ALA A 362 -4.54 13.88 12.26
C ALA A 362 -3.85 15.14 11.69
N ARG A 363 -3.13 15.01 10.57
CA ARG A 363 -2.57 16.12 9.78
C ARG A 363 -3.52 16.59 8.68
N GLY A 364 -4.58 15.83 8.41
CA GLY A 364 -5.52 16.04 7.31
C GLY A 364 -4.81 16.04 5.96
N LEU A 365 -5.32 16.88 5.06
CA LEU A 365 -4.75 17.08 3.74
C LEU A 365 -3.36 17.76 3.86
N ASP A 366 -2.29 17.03 3.53
CA ASP A 366 -0.90 17.48 3.67
C ASP A 366 -0.19 17.48 2.30
N ILE A 367 -0.33 18.60 1.60
CA ILE A 367 0.17 18.77 0.23
C ILE A 367 1.47 19.57 0.26
N LYS A 368 2.54 18.94 -0.22
CA LYS A 368 3.86 19.56 -0.43
C LYS A 368 4.31 19.30 -1.86
N ARG A 369 5.42 19.94 -2.29
CA ARG A 369 5.94 19.83 -3.66
C ARG A 369 6.23 18.39 -4.11
N TRP A 370 6.75 17.54 -3.20
CA TRP A 370 7.20 16.18 -3.50
C TRP A 370 6.47 15.10 -2.70
N THR A 371 5.59 15.48 -1.77
CA THR A 371 4.82 14.55 -0.94
C THR A 371 3.36 14.99 -0.87
N LEU A 372 2.44 14.12 -1.22
CA LEU A 372 1.02 14.39 -1.40
C LEU A 372 0.22 13.48 -0.46
N GLY A 373 -0.04 13.97 0.74
CA GLY A 373 -0.85 13.28 1.76
C GLY A 373 -2.33 13.60 1.57
N ILE A 374 -3.12 12.62 1.12
CA ILE A 374 -4.52 12.82 0.72
C ILE A 374 -5.54 12.21 1.70
N ASP A 375 -5.10 11.76 2.87
CA ASP A 375 -5.98 11.35 3.98
C ASP A 375 -6.53 12.59 4.73
N SER A 376 -7.62 13.13 4.22
CA SER A 376 -8.37 14.23 4.83
C SER A 376 -9.31 13.78 5.96
N GLY A 377 -9.28 12.50 6.34
CA GLY A 377 -9.91 11.97 7.54
C GLY A 377 -11.42 11.77 7.48
N CYS A 378 -11.93 11.21 6.38
CA CYS A 378 -13.36 11.03 6.12
C CYS A 378 -14.12 10.35 7.28
N VAL A 379 -13.57 9.27 7.84
CA VAL A 379 -14.20 8.53 8.95
C VAL A 379 -14.38 9.37 10.23
N TYR A 380 -13.63 10.47 10.35
CA TYR A 380 -13.75 11.43 11.44
C TYR A 380 -14.73 12.58 11.11
N LYS A 381 -15.66 12.35 10.18
CA LYS A 381 -16.65 13.33 9.70
C LYS A 381 -16.03 14.61 9.14
N ARG A 382 -14.83 14.47 8.56
CA ARG A 382 -14.18 15.54 7.81
C ARG A 382 -14.48 15.36 6.33
N ARG A 383 -13.50 14.95 5.54
CA ARG A 383 -13.65 14.89 4.08
C ARG A 383 -13.02 13.61 3.52
N LEU A 384 -13.48 13.19 2.36
CA LEU A 384 -12.79 12.23 1.50
C LEU A 384 -12.19 13.01 0.34
N THR A 385 -10.91 12.79 0.04
CA THR A 385 -10.20 13.53 -1.00
C THR A 385 -9.65 12.58 -2.05
N ALA A 386 -9.76 13.00 -3.31
CA ALA A 386 -9.06 12.40 -4.43
C ALA A 386 -8.09 13.38 -5.08
N LEU A 387 -6.96 12.87 -5.55
CA LEU A 387 -6.05 13.55 -6.47
C LEU A 387 -6.28 12.98 -7.88
N VAL A 388 -6.65 13.84 -8.82
CA VAL A 388 -6.84 13.50 -10.23
C VAL A 388 -5.64 13.97 -11.04
N LEU A 389 -5.01 13.05 -11.77
CA LEU A 389 -3.88 13.26 -12.66
C LEU A 389 -4.24 12.87 -14.09
N GLY A 390 -3.51 13.40 -15.08
CA GLY A 390 -3.72 13.09 -16.49
C GLY A 390 -4.93 13.81 -17.10
N GLY A 391 -5.30 13.42 -18.32
CA GLY A 391 -6.43 13.98 -19.05
C GLY A 391 -6.28 15.49 -19.29
N LYS A 392 -7.36 16.25 -19.08
CA LYS A 392 -7.30 17.73 -19.14
C LYS A 392 -6.37 18.39 -18.11
N TYR A 393 -5.85 17.61 -17.15
CA TYR A 393 -4.89 18.08 -16.14
C TYR A 393 -3.43 17.72 -16.49
N ALA A 394 -3.19 17.04 -17.62
CA ALA A 394 -1.87 16.64 -18.08
C ALA A 394 -1.04 17.79 -18.69
N SER A 395 -1.71 18.84 -19.21
CA SER A 395 -1.07 19.92 -19.95
C SER A 395 -0.74 21.14 -19.08
N ASN A 396 0.31 21.87 -19.48
CA ASN A 396 0.63 23.21 -18.98
C ASN A 396 -0.43 24.27 -19.31
N SER A 397 -1.51 23.91 -20.01
CA SER A 397 -2.59 24.83 -20.40
C SER A 397 -3.58 25.12 -19.26
N PHE A 398 -3.37 24.55 -18.07
CA PHE A 398 -3.95 25.11 -16.85
C PHE A 398 -3.13 26.34 -16.49
N ASP A 399 -3.55 27.51 -16.97
CA ASP A 399 -3.01 28.79 -16.55
C ASP A 399 -3.16 28.90 -15.02
N ASP A 400 -2.10 29.31 -14.34
CA ASP A 400 -2.12 29.50 -12.88
C ASP A 400 -3.13 30.60 -12.45
N ASP A 401 -3.66 31.36 -13.43
CA ASP A 401 -4.61 32.47 -13.29
C ASP A 401 -6.08 32.10 -13.61
N GLU A 402 -6.40 30.90 -14.09
CA GLU A 402 -7.80 30.37 -14.12
C GLU A 402 -8.26 29.86 -12.72
N ASP A 403 -7.65 30.40 -11.65
CA ASP A 403 -8.18 30.36 -10.28
C ASP A 403 -9.25 31.45 -10.06
N SER A 404 -9.65 32.20 -11.10
CA SER A 404 -10.80 33.11 -11.02
C SER A 404 -12.08 32.29 -10.92
N GLU A 405 -12.42 31.97 -9.67
CA GLU A 405 -13.60 31.22 -9.23
C GLU A 405 -13.43 29.70 -9.41
N ASP A 406 -12.78 29.05 -8.43
CA ASP A 406 -13.13 27.67 -8.07
C ASP A 406 -14.67 27.64 -7.83
N GLU A 407 -15.46 27.42 -8.90
CA GLU A 407 -16.92 27.21 -8.89
C GLU A 407 -17.32 25.95 -8.09
N ASP A 408 -16.33 25.18 -7.60
CA ASP A 408 -16.52 24.11 -6.63
C ASP A 408 -16.94 24.71 -5.27
N GLU A 409 -18.25 24.90 -5.08
CA GLU A 409 -18.89 25.37 -3.84
C GLU A 409 -18.43 24.58 -2.60
N GLU A 410 -18.07 23.30 -2.76
CA GLU A 410 -17.62 22.46 -1.65
C GLU A 410 -16.14 22.64 -1.27
N GLY A 411 -15.30 23.23 -2.12
CA GLY A 411 -13.88 23.49 -1.85
C GLY A 411 -12.99 22.29 -1.43
N VAL A 412 -11.71 22.59 -1.24
CA VAL A 412 -10.71 21.68 -0.65
C VAL A 412 -10.13 22.37 0.59
N PHE A 413 -10.01 21.63 1.69
CA PHE A 413 -9.63 22.20 2.99
C PHE A 413 -8.53 21.41 3.68
N ASP A 414 -7.67 22.11 4.41
CA ASP A 414 -6.69 21.51 5.30
C ASP A 414 -7.34 21.01 6.61
N VAL A 415 -6.53 20.53 7.55
CA VAL A 415 -7.03 20.03 8.85
C VAL A 415 -7.58 21.14 9.76
N GLU A 416 -7.20 22.39 9.53
CA GLU A 416 -7.66 23.56 10.30
C GLU A 416 -8.94 24.16 9.70
N GLY A 417 -9.36 23.70 8.53
CA GLY A 417 -10.53 24.20 7.81
C GLY A 417 -10.23 25.38 6.90
N ASN A 418 -8.96 25.67 6.62
CA ASN A 418 -8.59 26.70 5.65
C ASN A 418 -8.72 26.16 4.23
N ARG A 419 -9.22 26.98 3.30
CA ARG A 419 -9.31 26.60 1.88
C ARG A 419 -7.91 26.47 1.30
N VAL A 420 -7.66 25.39 0.55
CA VAL A 420 -6.39 25.09 -0.11
C VAL A 420 -6.61 25.12 -1.62
N LYS A 421 -5.61 25.59 -2.38
CA LYS A 421 -5.64 25.56 -3.84
C LYS A 421 -5.90 24.13 -4.33
N SER A 422 -6.91 23.98 -5.19
CA SER A 422 -7.30 22.67 -5.72
C SER A 422 -6.27 22.11 -6.71
N THR A 423 -5.57 22.97 -7.44
CA THR A 423 -4.48 22.60 -8.35
C THR A 423 -3.15 22.41 -7.62
N VAL A 424 -2.50 21.28 -7.84
CA VAL A 424 -1.22 20.90 -7.21
C VAL A 424 -0.16 20.57 -8.25
N LYS A 425 1.11 20.82 -7.93
CA LYS A 425 2.25 20.39 -8.75
C LYS A 425 2.52 18.91 -8.51
N PHE A 426 2.80 18.16 -9.57
CA PHE A 426 3.03 16.72 -9.53
C PHE A 426 4.20 16.32 -10.45
N GLY A 427 5.05 15.39 -10.01
CA GLY A 427 6.21 14.98 -10.81
C GLY A 427 7.15 16.15 -11.09
N ASP A 428 7.90 16.10 -12.20
CA ASP A 428 8.84 17.16 -12.59
C ASP A 428 8.10 18.45 -12.99
N ASP A 429 7.20 18.34 -13.96
CA ASP A 429 6.52 19.48 -14.58
C ASP A 429 4.99 19.29 -14.70
N GLY A 430 4.45 18.20 -14.13
CA GLY A 430 3.03 17.89 -14.19
C GLY A 430 2.19 18.69 -13.19
N LYS A 431 0.87 18.67 -13.42
CA LYS A 431 -0.13 19.18 -12.50
C LYS A 431 -1.16 18.10 -12.16
N GLY A 432 -1.91 18.34 -11.11
CA GLY A 432 -3.05 17.53 -10.69
C GLY A 432 -4.12 18.40 -10.06
N LYS A 433 -5.34 17.87 -9.95
CA LYS A 433 -6.45 18.56 -9.29
C LYS A 433 -6.99 17.73 -8.12
N LEU A 434 -7.15 18.37 -6.98
CA LEU A 434 -7.76 17.79 -5.79
C LEU A 434 -9.28 17.98 -5.84
N PHE A 435 -9.99 16.91 -5.52
CA PHE A 435 -11.44 16.90 -5.35
C PHE A 435 -11.77 16.39 -3.97
N SER A 436 -12.77 16.96 -3.33
CA SER A 436 -13.14 16.56 -1.97
C SER A 436 -14.63 16.69 -1.71
N VAL A 437 -15.18 15.75 -0.95
CA VAL A 437 -16.57 15.74 -0.47
C VAL A 437 -16.60 15.67 1.05
N SER A 438 -17.58 16.30 1.68
CA SER A 438 -17.80 16.23 3.14
C SER A 438 -18.30 14.84 3.54
N CYS A 439 -17.81 14.27 4.65
CA CYS A 439 -18.24 12.95 5.14
C CYS A 439 -19.17 13.06 6.36
N HIS A 440 -20.16 12.16 6.49
CA HIS A 440 -21.28 12.30 7.47
C HIS A 440 -21.38 11.24 8.59
#